data_AF-A0A6M3LLG9-F1
#
_entry.id   AF-A0A6M3LLG9-F1
#
_cell.length_a   1.000
_cell.length_b   1.000
_cell.length_c   1.000
_cell.angle_alpha   90.00
_cell.angle_beta   90.00
_cell.angle_gamma   90.00
#
_symmetry.space_group_name_H-M   'P 1'
#
loop_
_entity.id
_entity.type
_entity.pdbx_description
1 polymer ?
#
loop_
_entity_poly.entity_id
_entity_poly.type
_entity_poly.pdbx_seq_one_letter_code
_entity_poly.pdbx_strand_id
1 'polypeptide(L)'
;MAYAKEYYELHRREIREYQRNYRANNSKWRESNERWNNANRDKMRDYRDNYNRSPKGTYTRLKGRAKHDGIYFGLELNEFLEWYGKQNNKCHYCGKILSFTKGQKMMDGYSVDRKNNDLGYVIDNIVFSCNRCNMAKGSWFTEEQMLEIAKKYFQSGK
;
A
#
# COMPACT_ATOMS: atom_id res chain seq x y z
N MET A 1 31.70 -3.95 -14.54
CA MET A 1 30.23 -3.98 -14.28
C MET A 1 29.38 -4.22 -15.53
N ALA A 2 29.77 -3.72 -16.72
CA ALA A 2 29.02 -3.94 -17.97
C ALA A 2 28.94 -5.42 -18.41
N TYR A 3 30.06 -6.14 -18.42
CA TYR A 3 30.15 -7.55 -18.84
C TYR A 3 29.22 -8.50 -18.05
N ALA A 4 29.16 -8.37 -16.72
CA ALA A 4 28.30 -9.20 -15.88
C ALA A 4 26.81 -8.95 -16.12
N LYS A 5 26.44 -7.71 -16.49
CA LYS A 5 25.06 -7.33 -16.80
C LYS A 5 24.64 -7.87 -18.16
N GLU A 6 25.51 -7.75 -19.16
CA GLU A 6 25.30 -8.25 -20.52
C GLU A 6 25.17 -9.78 -20.55
N TYR A 7 26.05 -10.49 -19.83
CA TYR A 7 25.93 -11.94 -19.63
C TYR A 7 24.60 -12.33 -18.96
N TYR A 8 24.20 -11.60 -17.91
CA TYR A 8 22.93 -11.88 -17.24
C TYR A 8 21.74 -11.71 -18.19
N GLU A 9 21.69 -10.64 -19.00
CA GLU A 9 20.60 -10.42 -19.94
C GLU A 9 20.52 -11.51 -21.02
N LEU A 10 21.67 -11.91 -21.57
CA LEU A 10 21.76 -13.00 -22.56
C LEU A 10 21.26 -14.33 -21.99
N HIS A 11 21.62 -14.65 -20.74
CA HIS A 11 21.30 -15.94 -20.11
C HIS A 11 20.15 -15.89 -19.10
N ARG A 12 19.41 -14.78 -18.99
CA ARG A 12 18.40 -14.55 -17.94
C ARG A 12 17.36 -15.64 -17.86
N ARG A 13 16.96 -16.19 -19.00
CA ARG A 13 15.92 -17.22 -19.09
C ARG A 13 16.42 -18.54 -18.51
N GLU A 14 17.58 -18.99 -18.97
CA GLU A 14 18.23 -20.24 -18.52
C GLU A 14 18.57 -20.16 -17.03
N ILE A 15 19.14 -19.03 -16.58
CA ILE A 15 19.46 -18.78 -15.17
C ILE A 15 18.19 -18.87 -14.31
N ARG A 16 17.09 -18.22 -14.74
CA ARG A 16 15.81 -18.27 -14.01
C ARG A 16 15.23 -19.68 -13.97
N GLU A 17 15.33 -20.42 -15.07
CA GLU A 17 14.83 -21.78 -15.16
C GLU A 17 15.61 -22.74 -14.25
N TYR A 18 16.94 -22.68 -14.31
CA TYR A 18 17.82 -23.41 -13.41
C TYR A 18 17.50 -23.09 -11.94
N GLN A 19 17.39 -21.81 -11.59
CA GLN A 19 17.06 -21.39 -10.22
C GLN A 19 15.69 -21.91 -9.77
N ARG A 20 14.68 -21.92 -10.65
CA ARG A 20 13.37 -22.50 -10.35
C ARG A 20 13.47 -24.00 -10.09
N ASN A 21 14.14 -24.73 -10.98
CA ASN A 21 14.33 -26.18 -10.85
C ASN A 21 15.12 -26.55 -9.59
N TYR A 22 16.18 -25.81 -9.29
CA TYR A 22 16.96 -25.99 -8.06
C TYR A 22 16.09 -25.82 -6.81
N ARG A 23 15.32 -24.72 -6.72
CA ARG A 23 14.43 -24.45 -5.58
C ARG A 23 13.31 -25.49 -5.45
N ALA A 24 12.82 -26.00 -6.59
CA ALA A 24 11.73 -26.98 -6.63
C ALA A 24 12.17 -28.41 -6.32
N ASN A 25 13.43 -28.77 -6.57
CA ASN A 25 13.89 -30.16 -6.43
C ASN A 25 14.89 -30.38 -5.28
N ASN A 26 15.49 -29.32 -4.74
CA ASN A 26 16.46 -29.44 -3.65
C ASN A 26 15.76 -29.41 -2.28
N SER A 27 15.48 -30.60 -1.72
CA SER A 27 14.87 -30.75 -0.39
C SER A 27 15.68 -30.08 0.73
N LYS A 28 17.01 -30.26 0.74
CA LYS A 28 17.90 -29.65 1.73
C LYS A 28 17.81 -28.11 1.72
N TRP A 29 17.76 -27.51 0.53
CA TRP A 29 17.55 -26.07 0.40
C TRP A 29 16.20 -25.65 0.96
N ARG A 30 15.11 -26.39 0.66
CA ARG A 30 13.77 -26.08 1.17
C ARG A 30 13.70 -26.17 2.69
N GLU A 31 14.22 -27.26 3.28
CA GLU A 31 14.24 -27.47 4.73
C GLU A 31 15.05 -26.37 5.44
N SER A 32 16.23 -26.04 4.90
CA SER A 32 17.06 -24.95 5.44
C SER A 32 16.34 -23.60 5.35
N ASN A 33 15.71 -23.31 4.21
CA ASN A 33 14.98 -22.07 3.97
C ASN A 33 13.74 -21.97 4.87
N GLU A 34 13.01 -23.07 5.08
CA GLU A 34 11.88 -23.14 6.00
C GLU A 34 12.32 -22.89 7.44
N ARG A 35 13.37 -23.57 7.92
CA ARG A 35 13.95 -23.34 9.25
C ARG A 35 14.32 -21.88 9.45
N TRP A 36 14.98 -21.28 8.45
CA TRP A 36 15.36 -19.87 8.52
C TRP A 36 14.14 -18.94 8.53
N ASN A 37 13.13 -19.18 7.69
CA ASN A 37 11.90 -18.38 7.69
C ASN A 37 11.14 -18.49 9.02
N ASN A 38 11.06 -19.68 9.59
CA ASN A 38 10.42 -19.91 10.89
C ASN A 38 11.18 -19.21 12.02
N ALA A 39 12.51 -19.33 12.05
CA ALA A 39 13.36 -18.65 13.03
C ALA A 39 13.33 -17.11 12.89
N ASN A 40 13.08 -16.59 11.69
CA ASN A 40 13.04 -15.15 11.40
C ASN A 40 11.61 -14.61 11.17
N ARG A 41 10.58 -15.35 11.60
CA ARG A 41 9.18 -15.04 11.27
C ARG A 41 8.78 -13.64 11.71
N ASP A 42 9.13 -13.24 12.94
CA ASP A 42 8.81 -11.91 13.47
C ASP A 42 9.55 -10.79 12.74
N LYS A 43 10.85 -11.00 12.46
CA LYS A 43 11.67 -10.07 11.66
C LYS A 43 11.08 -9.88 10.26
N MET A 44 10.62 -10.96 9.64
CA MET A 44 9.98 -10.92 8.31
C MET A 44 8.63 -10.23 8.34
N ARG A 45 7.84 -10.49 9.39
CA ARG A 45 6.58 -9.77 9.61
C ARG A 45 6.84 -8.28 9.73
N ASP A 46 7.80 -7.87 10.56
CA ASP A 46 8.12 -6.45 10.77
C ASP A 46 8.65 -5.77 9.50
N TYR A 47 9.50 -6.45 8.73
CA TYR A 47 9.94 -5.95 7.43
C TYR A 47 8.76 -5.71 6.47
N ARG A 48 7.86 -6.71 6.34
CA ARG A 48 6.67 -6.60 5.49
C ARG A 48 5.74 -5.49 5.97
N ASP A 49 5.54 -5.41 7.27
CA ASP A 49 4.73 -4.38 7.93
C ASP A 49 5.26 -2.97 7.65
N ASN A 50 6.58 -2.77 7.76
CA ASN A 50 7.22 -1.49 7.44
C ASN A 50 7.09 -1.15 5.95
N TYR A 51 7.29 -2.13 5.07
CA TYR A 51 7.08 -1.95 3.63
C TYR A 51 5.63 -1.57 3.32
N ASN A 52 4.65 -2.28 3.88
CA ASN A 52 3.23 -2.03 3.63
C ASN A 52 2.76 -0.65 4.09
N ARG A 53 3.41 -0.09 5.13
CA ARG A 53 3.15 1.28 5.60
C ARG A 53 3.92 2.36 4.84
N SER A 54 4.88 1.98 4.00
CA SER A 54 5.60 2.94 3.16
C SER A 54 4.69 3.52 2.07
N PRO A 55 5.02 4.70 1.52
CA PRO A 55 4.30 5.24 0.37
C PRO A 55 4.28 4.26 -0.83
N LYS A 56 5.40 3.60 -1.11
CA LYS A 56 5.50 2.60 -2.20
C LYS A 56 4.64 1.36 -1.94
N GLY A 57 4.60 0.87 -0.70
CA GLY A 57 3.72 -0.22 -0.31
C GLY A 57 2.24 0.15 -0.43
N THR A 58 1.90 1.39 -0.03
CA THR A 58 0.55 1.95 -0.22
C THR A 58 0.16 1.98 -1.69
N TYR A 59 1.00 2.54 -2.56
CA TYR A 59 0.78 2.56 -4.01
C TYR A 59 0.52 1.15 -4.57
N THR A 60 1.36 0.19 -4.19
CA THR A 60 1.28 -1.19 -4.68
C THR A 60 -0.03 -1.85 -4.26
N ARG A 61 -0.46 -1.64 -3.02
CA ARG A 61 -1.74 -2.12 -2.49
C ARG A 61 -2.93 -1.50 -3.22
N LEU A 62 -2.92 -0.18 -3.45
CA LEU A 62 -3.98 0.51 -4.18
C LEU A 62 -4.09 -0.01 -5.62
N LYS A 63 -2.96 -0.16 -6.31
CA LYS A 63 -2.90 -0.72 -7.67
C LYS A 63 -3.44 -2.14 -7.73
N GLY A 64 -3.05 -2.99 -6.77
CA GLY A 64 -3.56 -4.35 -6.66
C GLY A 64 -5.07 -4.40 -6.41
N ARG A 65 -5.58 -3.56 -5.50
CA ARG A 65 -7.01 -3.43 -5.22
C ARG A 65 -7.78 -2.95 -6.44
N ALA A 66 -7.32 -1.90 -7.10
CA ALA A 66 -7.98 -1.35 -8.28
C ALA A 66 -8.10 -2.39 -9.39
N LYS A 67 -7.04 -3.18 -9.61
CA LYS A 67 -7.08 -4.32 -10.54
C LYS A 67 -8.12 -5.37 -10.15
N HIS A 68 -8.18 -5.74 -8.87
CA HIS A 68 -9.15 -6.72 -8.37
C HIS A 68 -10.60 -6.23 -8.52
N ASP A 69 -10.84 -4.96 -8.18
CA ASP A 69 -12.17 -4.35 -8.13
C ASP A 69 -12.62 -3.78 -9.50
N GLY A 70 -11.80 -3.89 -10.55
CA GLY A 70 -12.11 -3.33 -11.88
C GLY A 70 -12.10 -1.80 -11.94
N ILE A 71 -11.41 -1.13 -11.01
CA ILE A 71 -11.35 0.32 -10.90
C ILE A 71 -10.18 0.85 -11.76
N TYR A 72 -10.43 1.91 -12.54
CA TYR A 72 -9.37 2.59 -13.29
C TYR A 72 -8.24 3.09 -12.36
N PHE A 73 -6.99 2.85 -12.76
CA PHE A 73 -5.81 3.23 -11.97
C PHE A 73 -4.85 4.03 -12.85
N GLY A 74 -5.00 5.36 -12.81
CA GLY A 74 -4.20 6.31 -13.59
C GLY A 74 -3.12 7.02 -12.77
N LEU A 75 -2.67 6.43 -11.66
CA LEU A 75 -1.57 6.98 -10.86
C LEU A 75 -0.22 6.46 -11.35
N GLU A 76 0.68 7.36 -11.72
CA GLU A 76 2.10 7.05 -11.84
C GLU A 76 2.78 7.06 -10.48
N LEU A 77 3.79 6.19 -10.31
CA LEU A 77 4.44 6.01 -9.00
C LEU A 77 5.08 7.31 -8.52
N ASN A 78 5.80 8.03 -9.39
CA ASN A 78 6.52 9.24 -9.00
C ASN A 78 5.55 10.35 -8.59
N GLU A 79 4.50 10.59 -9.37
CA GLU A 79 3.46 11.57 -9.06
C GLU A 79 2.75 11.24 -7.74
N PHE A 80 2.46 9.96 -7.50
CA PHE A 80 1.88 9.52 -6.23
C PHE A 80 2.82 9.79 -5.06
N LEU A 81 4.13 9.54 -5.19
CA LEU A 81 5.10 9.79 -4.13
C LEU A 81 5.23 11.28 -3.81
N GLU A 82 5.23 12.13 -4.83
CA GLU A 82 5.22 13.58 -4.68
C GLU A 82 3.93 14.08 -4.01
N TRP A 83 2.77 13.59 -4.48
CA TRP A 83 1.48 13.89 -3.87
C TRP A 83 1.46 13.46 -2.39
N TYR A 84 1.92 12.25 -2.08
CA TYR A 84 1.96 11.69 -0.74
C TYR A 84 2.74 12.58 0.23
N GLY A 85 3.91 13.09 -0.20
CA GLY A 85 4.75 13.97 0.60
C GLY A 85 4.09 15.32 0.97
N LYS A 86 3.11 15.78 0.18
CA LYS A 86 2.44 17.08 0.35
C LYS A 86 1.21 17.03 1.27
N GLN A 87 0.79 15.85 1.74
CA GLN A 87 -0.49 15.69 2.46
C GLN A 87 -0.48 16.09 3.94
N ASN A 88 0.69 16.45 4.50
CA ASN A 88 0.86 16.85 5.91
C ASN A 88 0.29 15.85 6.92
N ASN A 89 0.20 14.57 6.55
CA ASN A 89 -0.34 13.49 7.38
C ASN A 89 -1.70 13.83 8.02
N LYS A 90 -2.59 14.53 7.30
CA LYS A 90 -3.88 14.97 7.85
C LYS A 90 -5.03 14.29 7.11
N CYS A 91 -6.03 13.82 7.85
CA CYS A 91 -7.28 13.35 7.27
C CYS A 91 -8.01 14.54 6.63
N HIS A 92 -8.35 14.41 5.35
CA HIS A 92 -9.10 15.41 4.58
C HIS A 92 -10.47 15.69 5.21
N TYR A 93 -11.17 14.66 5.70
CA TYR A 93 -12.53 14.78 6.21
C TYR A 93 -12.61 15.35 7.63
N CYS A 94 -11.95 14.73 8.61
CA CYS A 94 -12.07 15.11 10.03
C CYS A 94 -10.90 15.94 10.57
N GLY A 95 -9.89 16.19 9.74
CA GLY A 95 -8.71 16.96 10.11
C GLY A 95 -7.74 16.28 11.10
N LYS A 96 -7.98 15.02 11.47
CA LYS A 96 -7.12 14.27 12.40
C LYS A 96 -5.71 14.09 11.83
N ILE A 97 -4.70 14.24 12.68
CA ILE A 97 -3.32 13.85 12.34
C ILE A 97 -3.22 12.32 12.32
N LEU A 98 -2.75 11.82 11.18
CA LEU A 98 -2.60 10.41 10.87
C LEU A 98 -1.21 9.96 11.33
N SER A 99 -1.19 8.97 12.21
CA SER A 99 0.04 8.24 12.52
C SER A 99 0.24 7.10 11.53
N PHE A 100 1.49 6.70 11.33
CA PHE A 100 1.89 5.53 10.54
C PHE A 100 2.60 4.49 11.41
N THR A 101 2.48 4.62 12.74
CA THR A 101 3.15 3.75 13.71
C THR A 101 2.44 2.41 13.87
N LYS A 102 3.22 1.38 14.20
CA LYS A 102 2.70 0.06 14.58
C LYS A 102 1.85 0.18 15.85
N GLY A 103 0.75 -0.57 15.92
CA GLY A 103 -0.15 -0.58 17.09
C GLY A 103 -1.21 0.53 17.11
N GLN A 104 -1.28 1.39 16.09
CA GLN A 104 -2.35 2.36 15.96
C GLN A 104 -3.72 1.67 15.88
N LYS A 105 -4.73 2.23 16.56
CA LYS A 105 -6.12 1.78 16.44
C LYS A 105 -6.53 1.79 14.98
N MET A 106 -7.11 0.68 14.51
CA MET A 106 -7.49 0.50 13.10
C MET A 106 -8.29 1.71 12.55
N MET A 107 -9.29 2.19 13.29
CA MET A 107 -10.15 3.30 12.88
C MET A 107 -9.42 4.65 12.76
N ASP A 108 -8.29 4.79 13.43
CA ASP A 108 -7.44 5.98 13.35
C ASP A 108 -6.34 5.86 12.30
N GLY A 109 -6.14 4.64 11.79
CA GLY A 109 -5.18 4.35 10.72
C GLY A 109 -5.47 5.15 9.46
N TYR A 110 -4.42 5.45 8.73
CA TYR A 110 -4.49 6.13 7.44
C TYR A 110 -4.98 5.20 6.31
N SER A 111 -5.71 5.78 5.35
CA SER A 111 -6.01 5.23 4.04
C SER A 111 -6.01 6.31 2.96
N VAL A 112 -5.82 5.91 1.71
CA VAL A 112 -6.17 6.73 0.54
C VAL A 112 -7.63 6.44 0.20
N ASP A 113 -8.43 7.50 0.13
CA ASP A 113 -9.82 7.42 -0.32
C ASP A 113 -9.98 8.10 -1.67
N ARG A 114 -11.00 7.68 -2.43
CA ARG A 114 -11.44 8.33 -3.66
C ARG A 114 -12.56 9.31 -3.30
N LYS A 115 -12.37 10.59 -3.64
CA LYS A 115 -13.37 11.64 -3.41
C LYS A 115 -14.68 11.27 -4.08
N ASN A 116 -14.63 10.98 -5.38
CA ASN A 116 -15.69 10.37 -6.14
C ASN A 116 -15.40 8.88 -6.40
N ASN A 117 -16.32 8.00 -5.96
CA ASN A 117 -16.19 6.56 -6.12
C ASN A 117 -16.49 6.04 -7.53
N ASP A 118 -17.16 6.83 -8.37
CA ASP A 118 -17.42 6.52 -9.77
C ASP A 118 -16.17 6.74 -10.65
N LEU A 119 -15.20 7.50 -10.11
CA LEU A 119 -13.92 7.74 -10.76
C LEU A 119 -12.84 6.77 -10.25
N GLY A 120 -11.78 6.64 -11.05
CA GLY A 120 -10.61 5.84 -10.72
C GLY A 120 -9.68 6.49 -9.69
N TYR A 121 -8.58 5.80 -9.42
CA TYR A 121 -7.45 6.39 -8.72
C TYR A 121 -6.68 7.30 -9.69
N VAL A 122 -6.84 8.61 -9.52
CA VAL A 122 -6.09 9.68 -10.20
C VAL A 122 -5.78 10.78 -9.19
N ILE A 123 -4.71 11.56 -9.39
CA ILE A 123 -4.20 12.53 -8.40
C ILE A 123 -5.29 13.46 -7.89
N ASP A 124 -6.11 13.98 -8.79
CA ASP A 124 -7.17 14.93 -8.45
C ASP A 124 -8.41 14.28 -7.83
N ASN A 125 -8.48 12.94 -7.75
CA ASN A 125 -9.60 12.21 -7.14
C ASN A 125 -9.21 11.51 -5.83
N ILE A 126 -7.98 11.64 -5.34
CA ILE A 126 -7.53 10.95 -4.13
C ILE A 126 -7.25 11.91 -2.98
N VAL A 127 -7.51 11.45 -1.75
CA VAL A 127 -7.23 12.19 -0.51
C VAL A 127 -6.69 11.26 0.58
N PHE A 128 -5.91 11.84 1.51
CA PHE A 128 -5.64 11.17 2.79
C PHE A 128 -6.91 11.16 3.64
N SER A 129 -7.24 9.99 4.19
CA SER A 129 -8.37 9.81 5.09
C SER A 129 -7.94 8.92 6.26
N CYS A 130 -8.61 9.03 7.41
CA CYS A 130 -8.56 7.95 8.39
C CYS A 130 -9.55 6.87 8.00
N ASN A 131 -9.30 5.63 8.43
CA ASN A 131 -10.17 4.49 8.16
C ASN A 131 -11.61 4.74 8.63
N ARG A 132 -11.80 5.42 9.76
CA ARG A 132 -13.13 5.81 10.24
C ARG A 132 -13.93 6.64 9.23
N CYS A 133 -13.31 7.68 8.64
CA CYS A 133 -14.00 8.53 7.67
C CYS A 133 -14.19 7.81 6.34
N ASN A 134 -13.18 7.09 5.85
CA ASN A 134 -13.29 6.32 4.62
C ASN A 134 -14.40 5.25 4.70
N MET A 135 -14.45 4.51 5.81
CA MET A 135 -15.49 3.51 6.04
C MET A 135 -16.88 4.14 6.20
N ALA A 136 -16.99 5.27 6.90
CA ALA A 136 -18.26 5.97 7.07
C ALA A 136 -18.79 6.54 5.75
N LYS A 137 -17.92 7.09 4.90
CA LYS A 137 -18.27 7.55 3.55
C LYS A 137 -18.79 6.38 2.72
N GLY A 138 -18.01 5.30 2.70
CA GLY A 138 -18.30 4.12 1.88
C GLY A 138 -18.61 4.50 0.43
N SER A 139 -19.62 3.87 -0.14
CA SER A 139 -20.24 4.27 -1.41
C SER A 139 -21.54 5.05 -1.22
N TRP A 140 -21.89 5.40 0.02
CA TRP A 140 -23.18 5.97 0.39
C TRP A 140 -23.21 7.50 0.32
N PHE A 141 -22.07 8.12 0.58
CA PHE A 141 -21.94 9.57 0.66
C PHE A 141 -20.93 10.13 -0.33
N THR A 142 -21.21 11.33 -0.84
CA THR A 142 -20.24 12.13 -1.60
C THR A 142 -19.13 12.66 -0.68
N GLU A 143 -18.10 13.24 -1.29
CA GLU A 143 -17.04 13.94 -0.54
C GLU A 143 -17.62 15.04 0.36
N GLU A 144 -18.51 15.86 -0.17
CA GLU A 144 -19.12 17.00 0.51
C GLU A 144 -19.97 16.54 1.70
N GLN A 145 -20.80 15.51 1.49
CA GLN A 145 -21.60 14.92 2.56
C GLN A 145 -20.71 14.34 3.66
N MET A 146 -19.61 13.66 3.30
CA MET A 146 -18.68 13.14 4.29
C MET A 146 -17.96 14.27 5.06
N LEU A 147 -17.60 15.37 4.40
CA LEU A 147 -17.05 16.55 5.06
C LEU A 147 -18.02 17.12 6.11
N GLU A 148 -19.31 17.22 5.76
CA GLU A 148 -20.36 17.67 6.69
C GLU A 148 -20.53 16.71 7.88
N ILE A 149 -20.62 15.41 7.62
CA ILE A 149 -20.72 14.35 8.65
C ILE A 149 -19.52 14.42 9.59
N ALA A 150 -18.30 14.48 9.03
CA ALA A 150 -17.08 14.52 9.81
C ALA A 150 -17.00 15.78 10.69
N LYS A 151 -17.40 16.93 10.15
CA LYS A 151 -17.48 18.20 10.89
C LYS A 151 -18.49 18.10 12.04
N LYS A 152 -19.61 17.40 11.88
CA LYS A 152 -20.65 17.32 12.91
C LYS A 152 -20.33 16.29 14.00
N TYR A 153 -19.73 15.15 13.62
CA TYR A 153 -19.65 13.98 14.50
C TYR A 153 -18.23 13.47 14.78
N PHE A 154 -17.24 13.72 13.92
CA PHE A 154 -15.91 13.07 14.00
C PHE A 154 -14.74 14.01 14.28
N GLN A 155 -15.00 15.29 14.61
CA GLN A 155 -13.94 16.26 14.89
C GLN A 155 -12.97 15.75 15.97
N SER A 156 -11.68 16.00 15.73
CA SER A 156 -10.63 15.66 16.70
C SER A 156 -10.68 16.67 17.84
N GLY A 157 -11.24 16.30 19.00
CA GLY A 157 -11.24 17.16 20.19
C GLY A 157 -12.60 17.38 20.89
N LYS A 158 -13.60 16.52 20.65
CA LYS A 158 -14.67 16.31 21.64
C LYS A 158 -14.35 15.09 22.50
#